data_AF-A0A9W8RNK1-F1
#
_entry.id   AF-A0A9W8RNK1-F1
#
_cell.length_a   1.000
_cell.length_b   1.000
_cell.length_c   1.000
_cell.angle_alpha   90.00
_cell.angle_beta   90.00
_cell.angle_gamma   90.00
#
_symmetry.space_group_name_H-M   'P 1'
#
loop_
_entity.id
_entity.type
_entity.pdbx_description
1 polymer ?
#
loop_
_entity_poly.entity_id
_entity_poly.type
_entity_poly.pdbx_seq_one_letter_code
_entity_poly.pdbx_strand_id
1 'polypeptide(L)'
;MRSSAAYALVSILGASKIAAECIDGQREVISPTYTVEYKCGMYKQGAGHNSTHNDILSPKDCAALCELASVDVCSYHPPTKRCIVSKPDGKDLPREGVYYLAKVNDEDEDPFKVECEDPITERDACLVREAGLKADLASCQAAAAAVRAELARIEADKAAASKSEPTKPDATTTGPRCGAKGISKANRIEVEHIFGITACKARCLGNPKCKAYSAGDFPAAWCYIFDEPHSGNTPGYQDMHTFDRDC
;
A
#
# COMPACT_ATOMS: atom_id res chain seq x y z
N MET A 1 6.05 11.52 -85.51
CA MET A 1 5.20 11.64 -84.30
C MET A 1 5.93 11.00 -83.13
N ARG A 2 6.07 11.73 -82.01
CA ARG A 2 6.29 11.27 -80.61
C ARG A 2 7.68 10.67 -80.32
N SER A 3 8.64 11.43 -79.76
CA SER A 3 8.79 11.91 -78.37
C SER A 3 9.15 10.81 -77.36
N SER A 4 10.42 10.84 -76.94
CA SER A 4 11.02 10.69 -75.60
C SER A 4 10.34 9.84 -74.51
N ALA A 5 11.17 9.07 -73.76
CA ALA A 5 11.40 9.32 -72.34
C ALA A 5 12.48 8.37 -71.78
N ALA A 6 13.61 8.95 -71.33
CA ALA A 6 14.55 8.29 -70.44
C ALA A 6 13.93 8.22 -69.04
N TYR A 7 13.84 7.04 -68.45
CA TYR A 7 13.40 6.88 -67.06
C TYR A 7 14.57 7.21 -66.13
N ALA A 8 14.60 8.45 -65.65
CA ALA A 8 15.41 8.84 -64.50
C ALA A 8 14.71 8.36 -63.22
N LEU A 9 15.30 7.39 -62.53
CA LEU A 9 14.95 7.02 -61.17
C LEU A 9 15.37 8.17 -60.23
N VAL A 10 14.40 8.99 -59.84
CA VAL A 10 14.55 9.99 -58.78
C VAL A 10 14.38 9.28 -57.44
N SER A 11 15.49 8.97 -56.77
CA SER A 11 15.49 8.62 -55.36
C SER A 11 15.19 9.87 -54.56
N ILE A 12 13.92 10.05 -54.16
CA ILE A 12 13.53 11.09 -53.22
C ILE A 12 14.08 10.69 -51.84
N LEU A 13 15.26 11.20 -51.49
CA LEU A 13 15.65 11.33 -50.08
C LEU A 13 14.70 12.35 -49.45
N GLY A 14 13.60 11.86 -48.90
CA GLY A 14 12.76 12.61 -47.98
C GLY A 14 13.57 12.91 -46.74
N ALA A 15 14.26 14.05 -46.71
CA ALA A 15 14.70 14.64 -45.47
C ALA A 15 13.45 15.08 -44.72
N SER A 16 12.85 14.17 -43.95
CA SER A 16 11.92 14.54 -42.89
C SER A 16 12.69 15.40 -41.91
N LYS A 17 12.57 16.72 -42.08
CA LYS A 17 12.79 17.67 -41.00
C LYS A 17 11.74 17.34 -39.95
N ILE A 18 12.06 16.43 -39.04
CA ILE A 18 11.31 16.26 -37.80
C ILE A 18 11.64 17.51 -36.99
N ALA A 19 10.97 18.63 -37.29
CA ALA A 19 10.74 19.62 -36.26
C ALA A 19 9.92 18.89 -35.21
N ALA A 20 10.41 18.80 -33.97
CA ALA A 20 9.63 18.29 -32.88
C ALA A 20 8.28 19.01 -32.91
N GLU A 21 7.22 18.26 -33.18
CA GLU A 21 5.87 18.79 -33.30
C GLU A 21 5.50 19.38 -31.94
N CYS A 22 5.04 20.63 -31.93
CA CYS A 22 4.61 21.26 -30.68
C CYS A 22 3.33 20.56 -30.21
N ILE A 23 3.34 20.01 -29.01
CA ILE A 23 2.18 19.39 -28.38
C ILE A 23 1.63 20.37 -27.34
N ASP A 24 0.39 20.81 -27.55
CA ASP A 24 -0.27 21.75 -26.64
C ASP A 24 -0.50 21.10 -25.27
N GLY A 25 -0.18 21.81 -24.19
CA GLY A 25 -0.25 21.32 -22.81
C GLY A 25 0.90 20.37 -22.41
N GLN A 26 1.85 20.08 -23.31
CA GLN A 26 3.02 19.29 -22.93
C GLN A 26 3.83 20.02 -21.88
N ARG A 27 4.22 19.33 -20.81
CA ARG A 27 5.14 19.86 -19.79
C ARG A 27 6.54 19.29 -19.97
N GLU A 28 7.54 20.15 -19.82
CA GLU A 28 8.94 19.75 -19.83
C GLU A 28 9.67 20.34 -18.64
N VAL A 29 10.37 19.48 -17.91
CA VAL A 29 11.27 19.88 -16.81
C VAL A 29 12.57 20.41 -17.41
N ILE A 30 12.85 21.69 -17.18
CA ILE A 30 14.08 22.37 -17.61
C ILE A 30 15.13 22.24 -16.52
N SER A 31 14.73 22.49 -15.28
CA SER A 31 15.52 22.31 -14.05
C SER A 31 14.61 21.82 -12.91
N PRO A 32 15.17 21.41 -11.75
CA PRO A 32 14.37 20.92 -10.62
C PRO A 32 13.30 21.90 -10.10
N THR A 33 13.43 23.20 -10.38
CA THR A 33 12.50 24.25 -9.93
C THR A 33 11.85 25.01 -11.08
N TYR A 34 12.01 24.52 -12.32
CA TYR A 34 11.55 25.21 -13.51
C TYR A 34 10.99 24.20 -14.52
N THR A 35 9.67 24.07 -14.49
CA THR A 35 8.89 23.30 -15.46
C THR A 35 8.15 24.27 -16.36
N VAL A 36 8.16 24.04 -17.68
CA VAL A 36 7.40 24.84 -18.63
C VAL A 36 6.32 24.01 -19.29
N GLU A 37 5.16 24.63 -19.52
CA GLU A 37 4.08 24.13 -20.35
C GLU A 37 4.17 24.75 -21.75
N TYR A 38 4.05 23.91 -22.76
CA TYR A 38 4.06 24.29 -24.17
C TYR A 38 2.65 24.68 -24.60
N LYS A 39 2.51 25.87 -25.20
CA LYS A 39 1.29 26.27 -25.91
C LYS A 39 1.60 26.56 -27.36
N CYS A 40 0.90 25.90 -28.25
CA CYS A 40 1.24 25.87 -29.67
C CYS A 40 0.49 26.94 -30.45
N GLY A 41 1.16 27.56 -31.42
CA GLY A 41 0.49 28.52 -32.31
C GLY A 41 0.11 29.84 -31.62
N MET A 42 0.75 30.16 -30.50
CA MET A 42 0.58 31.42 -29.80
C MET A 42 1.93 32.01 -29.40
N TYR A 43 1.95 33.32 -29.17
CA TYR A 43 3.09 34.02 -28.61
C TYR A 43 2.59 35.17 -27.75
N LYS A 44 3.34 35.54 -26.72
CA LYS A 44 3.01 36.72 -25.92
C LYS A 44 3.72 37.94 -26.51
N GLN A 45 2.94 38.93 -26.92
CA GLN A 45 3.47 40.25 -27.26
C GLN A 45 3.71 41.00 -25.95
N GLY A 46 4.97 41.01 -25.49
CA GLY A 46 5.36 41.71 -24.27
C GLY A 46 4.99 43.19 -24.31
N ALA A 47 4.36 43.69 -23.23
CA ALA A 47 4.15 45.10 -23.00
C ALA A 47 5.40 45.70 -22.31
N GLY A 48 6.53 45.72 -23.00
CA GLY A 48 7.78 46.24 -22.43
C GLY A 48 9.04 45.60 -22.98
N HIS A 49 10.13 45.66 -22.19
CA HIS A 49 11.46 45.16 -22.57
C HIS A 49 11.42 43.65 -22.79
N ASN A 50 11.47 43.22 -24.05
CA ASN A 50 11.68 41.84 -24.44
C ASN A 50 13.16 41.62 -24.82
N SER A 51 13.73 40.50 -24.41
CA SER A 51 15.07 40.12 -24.84
C SER A 51 14.96 39.12 -25.96
N THR A 52 15.53 39.45 -27.12
CA THR A 52 15.54 38.57 -28.29
C THR A 52 16.90 37.90 -28.40
N HIS A 53 16.90 36.58 -28.42
CA HIS A 53 18.08 35.74 -28.60
C HIS A 53 17.96 35.00 -29.94
N ASN A 54 19.02 35.04 -30.75
CA ASN A 54 19.09 34.33 -32.03
C ASN A 54 19.95 33.06 -31.88
N ASP A 55 19.91 32.22 -32.92
CA ASP A 55 20.70 30.98 -33.01
C ASP A 55 20.40 29.95 -31.91
N ILE A 56 19.18 29.98 -31.37
CA ILE A 56 18.71 29.04 -30.37
C ILE A 56 18.26 27.74 -31.04
N LEU A 57 18.92 26.64 -30.67
CA LEU A 57 18.79 25.35 -31.39
C LEU A 57 17.52 24.58 -31.03
N SER A 58 16.94 24.83 -29.85
CA SER A 58 15.75 24.12 -29.40
C SER A 58 14.82 24.98 -28.53
N PRO A 59 13.55 24.58 -28.38
CA PRO A 59 12.63 25.20 -27.42
C PRO A 59 13.13 25.06 -25.97
N LYS A 60 13.75 23.93 -25.63
CA LYS A 60 14.36 23.70 -24.31
C LYS A 60 15.47 24.71 -24.00
N ASP A 61 16.34 25.00 -24.98
CA ASP A 61 17.38 26.04 -24.83
C ASP A 61 16.76 27.43 -24.66
N CYS A 62 15.64 27.71 -25.33
CA CYS A 62 14.89 28.93 -25.11
C CYS A 62 14.36 28.99 -23.67
N ALA A 63 13.72 27.92 -23.18
CA ALA A 63 13.20 27.84 -21.82
C ALA A 63 14.29 28.07 -20.75
N ALA A 64 15.50 27.54 -20.97
CA ALA A 64 16.64 27.77 -20.08
C ALA A 64 17.08 29.25 -20.03
N LEU A 65 16.92 30.01 -21.12
CA LEU A 65 17.15 31.46 -21.10
C LEU A 65 16.07 32.20 -20.30
N CYS A 66 14.83 31.70 -20.32
CA CYS A 66 13.71 32.26 -19.57
C CYS A 66 13.89 32.04 -18.08
N GLU A 67 14.34 30.84 -17.70
CA GLU A 67 14.77 30.52 -16.34
C GLU A 67 15.90 31.44 -15.88
N LEU A 68 16.97 31.59 -16.69
CA LEU A 68 18.11 32.44 -16.35
C LEU A 68 17.74 33.91 -16.18
N ALA A 69 16.75 34.38 -16.94
CA ALA A 69 16.22 35.74 -16.85
C ALA A 69 15.20 35.92 -15.70
N SER A 70 14.91 34.85 -14.95
CA SER A 70 13.87 34.81 -13.91
C SER A 70 12.53 35.33 -14.41
N VAL A 71 12.12 34.95 -15.63
CA VAL A 71 10.80 35.26 -16.18
C VAL A 71 9.98 34.00 -16.35
N ASP A 72 8.66 34.17 -16.31
CA ASP A 72 7.74 33.04 -16.39
C ASP A 72 7.36 32.67 -17.82
N VAL A 73 7.70 33.48 -18.83
CA VAL A 73 7.18 33.28 -20.19
C VAL A 73 8.19 33.58 -21.28
N CYS A 74 8.18 32.76 -22.32
CA CYS A 74 8.93 33.01 -23.54
C CYS A 74 8.34 32.36 -24.78
N SER A 75 8.90 32.69 -25.93
CA SER A 75 8.41 32.21 -27.22
C SER A 75 9.57 31.81 -28.12
N TYR A 76 9.53 30.57 -28.59
CA TYR A 76 10.51 30.03 -29.53
C TYR A 76 9.91 29.93 -30.93
N HIS A 77 10.63 30.44 -31.93
CA HIS A 77 10.24 30.31 -33.34
C HIS A 77 11.24 29.41 -34.06
N PRO A 78 10.92 28.11 -34.28
CA PRO A 78 11.79 27.14 -34.91
C PRO A 78 12.34 27.58 -36.27
N PRO A 79 11.54 28.16 -37.21
CA PRO A 79 12.05 28.52 -38.53
C PRO A 79 13.19 29.54 -38.51
N THR A 80 13.19 30.47 -37.55
CA THR A 80 14.23 31.50 -37.43
C THR A 80 15.17 31.27 -36.25
N LYS A 81 15.03 30.14 -35.53
CA LYS A 81 15.84 29.80 -34.35
C LYS A 81 15.92 30.94 -33.33
N ARG A 82 14.79 31.62 -33.10
CA ARG A 82 14.72 32.83 -32.30
C ARG A 82 13.95 32.56 -31.02
N CYS A 83 14.52 32.95 -29.90
CA CYS A 83 13.88 32.95 -28.59
C CYS A 83 13.56 34.39 -28.18
N ILE A 84 12.33 34.63 -27.74
CA ILE A 84 11.89 35.92 -27.23
C ILE A 84 11.50 35.70 -25.76
N VAL A 85 12.29 36.27 -24.87
CA VAL A 85 12.07 36.26 -23.43
C VAL A 85 11.24 37.49 -23.07
N SER A 86 10.04 37.28 -22.52
CA SER A 86 9.05 38.34 -22.28
C SER A 86 8.54 38.29 -20.85
N LYS A 87 7.95 39.39 -20.37
CA LYS A 87 7.19 39.42 -19.12
C LYS A 87 5.76 38.87 -19.34
N PRO A 88 5.10 38.36 -18.28
CA PRO A 88 3.76 37.77 -18.38
C PRO A 88 2.64 38.80 -18.64
N ASP A 89 2.92 40.09 -18.48
CA ASP A 89 1.99 41.23 -18.64
C ASP A 89 1.66 41.59 -20.11
N GLY A 90 2.19 40.85 -21.07
CA GLY A 90 1.87 40.98 -22.49
C GLY A 90 0.52 40.35 -22.90
N LYS A 91 0.03 40.73 -24.08
CA LYS A 91 -1.16 40.12 -24.69
C LYS A 91 -0.79 38.83 -25.40
N ASP A 92 -1.62 37.80 -25.22
CA ASP A 92 -1.50 36.55 -25.95
C ASP A 92 -2.07 36.74 -27.35
N LEU A 93 -1.26 36.44 -28.36
CA LEU A 93 -1.63 36.56 -29.77
C LEU A 93 -1.40 35.24 -30.48
N PRO A 94 -2.34 34.82 -31.35
CA PRO A 94 -2.13 33.64 -32.17
C PRO A 94 -1.04 33.91 -33.22
N ARG A 95 -0.14 32.95 -33.39
CA ARG A 95 0.87 32.91 -34.45
C ARG A 95 1.31 31.48 -34.69
N GLU A 96 0.93 30.94 -35.85
CA GLU A 96 1.31 29.58 -36.25
C GLU A 96 2.83 29.38 -36.27
N GLY A 97 3.25 28.19 -35.85
CA GLY A 97 4.66 27.80 -35.83
C GLY A 97 5.50 28.47 -34.74
N VAL A 98 4.90 29.16 -33.76
CA VAL A 98 5.58 29.62 -32.54
C VAL A 98 5.22 28.72 -31.37
N TYR A 99 6.22 28.41 -30.54
CA TYR A 99 6.06 27.63 -29.33
C TYR A 99 6.11 28.60 -28.16
N TYR A 100 4.99 28.77 -27.48
CA TYR A 100 4.92 29.55 -26.26
C TYR A 100 5.26 28.65 -25.08
N LEU A 101 6.16 29.10 -24.22
CA LEU A 101 6.67 28.37 -23.08
C LEU A 101 6.30 29.16 -21.84
N ALA A 102 5.41 28.62 -21.01
CA ALA A 102 4.97 29.25 -19.77
C ALA A 102 5.43 28.42 -18.59
N LYS A 103 6.11 29.03 -17.62
CA LYS A 103 6.48 28.41 -16.36
C LYS A 103 5.21 27.95 -15.65
N VAL A 104 5.19 26.70 -15.23
CA VAL A 104 4.15 26.16 -14.36
C VAL A 104 4.43 26.69 -12.95
N ASN A 105 3.47 27.41 -12.38
CA ASN A 105 3.51 27.73 -10.96
C ASN A 105 2.87 26.57 -10.21
N ASP A 106 3.70 25.77 -9.54
CA ASP A 106 3.26 24.65 -8.71
C ASP A 106 2.38 25.11 -7.51
N GLU A 107 2.31 26.43 -7.25
CA GLU A 107 1.40 27.02 -6.25
C GLU A 107 -0.07 27.06 -6.72
N ASP A 108 -0.32 27.04 -8.03
CA ASP A 108 -1.68 27.06 -8.60
C ASP A 108 -2.24 25.64 -8.85
N GLU A 109 -1.35 24.64 -8.89
CA GLU A 109 -1.70 23.22 -8.99
C GLU A 109 -1.18 22.49 -7.77
N ASP A 110 -1.92 22.59 -6.66
CA ASP A 110 -1.73 21.68 -5.54
C ASP A 110 -1.91 20.24 -6.04
N PRO A 111 -0.84 19.41 -6.06
CA PRO A 111 -0.93 18.01 -6.47
C PRO A 111 -1.78 17.16 -5.50
N PHE A 112 -2.22 17.74 -4.38
CA PHE A 112 -3.22 17.20 -3.45
C PHE A 112 -4.58 17.90 -3.54
N LYS A 113 -4.81 18.74 -4.57
CA LYS A 113 -6.16 19.19 -4.91
C LYS A 113 -6.93 18.01 -5.48
N VAL A 114 -7.39 17.16 -4.57
CA VAL A 114 -8.42 16.16 -4.84
C VAL A 114 -9.59 16.97 -5.40
N GLU A 115 -9.85 16.84 -6.70
CA GLU A 115 -11.18 17.12 -7.23
C GLU A 115 -12.10 16.10 -6.55
N CYS A 116 -12.62 16.46 -5.38
CA CYS A 116 -13.69 15.72 -4.74
C CYS A 116 -14.86 15.78 -5.72
N GLU A 117 -15.05 14.73 -6.51
CA GLU A 117 -16.32 14.47 -7.17
C GLU A 117 -17.42 14.56 -6.09
N ASP A 118 -18.21 15.63 -6.16
CA ASP A 118 -19.28 16.02 -5.26
C ASP A 118 -18.92 16.03 -3.75
N PRO A 119 -18.63 17.20 -3.13
CA PRO A 119 -18.39 17.32 -1.69
C PRO A 119 -19.57 16.86 -0.80
N ILE A 120 -20.74 16.59 -1.40
CA ILE A 120 -21.89 15.99 -0.73
C ILE A 120 -21.74 14.46 -0.60
N THR A 121 -21.25 13.77 -1.62
CA THR A 121 -21.17 12.29 -1.62
C THR A 121 -20.05 11.78 -0.72
N GLU A 122 -18.88 12.43 -0.72
CA GLU A 122 -17.77 12.08 0.16
C GLU A 122 -18.08 12.38 1.63
N ARG A 123 -18.77 13.51 1.89
CA ARG A 123 -19.25 13.87 3.22
C ARG A 123 -20.24 12.83 3.73
N ASP A 124 -21.21 12.44 2.91
CA ASP A 124 -22.22 11.47 3.31
C ASP A 124 -21.59 10.08 3.52
N ALA A 125 -20.63 9.68 2.68
CA ALA A 125 -19.84 8.46 2.90
C ALA A 125 -19.01 8.53 4.20
N CYS A 126 -18.47 9.70 4.54
CA CYS A 126 -17.76 9.91 5.80
C CYS A 126 -18.69 9.78 7.02
N LEU A 127 -19.87 10.38 6.96
CA LEU A 127 -20.89 10.27 8.01
C LEU A 127 -21.37 8.83 8.21
N VAL A 128 -21.53 8.07 7.12
CA VAL A 128 -21.86 6.64 7.18
C VAL A 128 -20.74 5.85 7.88
N ARG A 129 -19.47 6.11 7.53
CA ARG A 129 -18.34 5.46 8.22
C ARG A 129 -18.26 5.84 9.69
N GLU A 130 -18.49 7.12 10.02
CA GLU A 130 -18.49 7.59 11.42
C GLU A 130 -19.59 6.91 12.24
N ALA A 131 -20.80 6.77 11.67
CA ALA A 131 -21.90 6.05 12.29
C ALA A 131 -21.55 4.57 12.51
N GLY A 132 -20.92 3.91 11.52
CA GLY A 132 -20.44 2.54 11.63
C GLY A 132 -19.40 2.37 12.75
N LEU A 133 -18.38 3.23 12.77
CA LEU A 133 -17.33 3.20 13.79
C LEU A 133 -17.90 3.44 15.20
N LYS A 134 -18.89 4.32 15.35
CA LYS A 134 -19.58 4.54 16.62
C LYS A 134 -20.36 3.30 17.07
N ALA A 135 -21.01 2.59 16.15
CA ALA A 135 -21.69 1.33 16.45
C ALA A 135 -20.70 0.23 16.85
N ASP A 136 -19.58 0.11 16.13
CA ASP A 136 -18.52 -0.86 16.43
C ASP A 136 -17.87 -0.58 17.79
N LEU A 137 -17.63 0.69 18.12
CA LEU A 137 -17.10 1.11 19.41
C LEU A 137 -18.08 0.75 20.55
N ALA A 138 -19.37 0.99 20.38
CA ALA A 138 -20.39 0.60 21.35
C ALA A 138 -20.46 -0.93 21.54
N SER A 139 -20.38 -1.68 20.45
CA SER A 139 -20.33 -3.15 20.47
C SER A 139 -19.09 -3.67 21.22
N CYS A 140 -17.91 -3.12 20.92
CA CYS A 140 -16.66 -3.45 21.60
C CYS A 140 -16.72 -3.14 23.10
N GLN A 141 -17.30 -2.00 23.49
CA GLN A 141 -17.46 -1.63 24.89
C GLN A 141 -18.41 -2.58 25.63
N ALA A 142 -19.51 -2.99 25.00
CA ALA A 142 -20.43 -3.98 25.57
C ALA A 142 -19.75 -5.35 25.75
N ALA A 143 -18.99 -5.80 24.75
CA ALA A 143 -18.21 -7.04 24.84
C ALA A 143 -17.16 -6.97 25.95
N ALA A 144 -16.44 -5.86 26.07
CA ALA A 144 -15.48 -5.64 27.14
C ALA A 144 -16.14 -5.64 28.53
N ALA A 145 -17.34 -5.06 28.66
CA ALA A 145 -18.10 -5.09 29.91
C ALA A 145 -18.53 -6.52 30.28
N ALA A 146 -18.99 -7.32 29.31
CA ALA A 146 -19.36 -8.72 29.53
C ALA A 146 -18.16 -9.56 30.01
N VAL A 147 -17.00 -9.41 29.37
CA VAL A 147 -15.76 -10.09 29.78
C VAL A 147 -15.35 -9.70 31.21
N ARG A 148 -15.44 -8.41 31.55
CA ARG A 148 -15.15 -7.94 32.91
C ARG A 148 -16.13 -8.52 33.95
N ALA A 149 -17.41 -8.66 33.61
CA ALA A 149 -18.40 -9.27 34.49
C ALA A 149 -18.12 -10.76 34.72
N GLU A 150 -17.75 -11.50 33.68
CA GLU A 150 -17.36 -12.91 33.80
C GLU A 150 -16.08 -13.08 34.62
N LEU A 151 -15.08 -12.20 34.44
CA LEU A 151 -13.87 -12.23 35.26
C LEU A 151 -14.20 -12.01 36.75
N ALA A 152 -15.05 -11.02 37.05
CA ALA A 152 -15.48 -10.76 38.43
C ALA A 152 -16.24 -11.95 39.05
N ARG A 153 -17.05 -12.67 38.26
CA ARG A 153 -17.71 -13.91 38.70
C ARG A 153 -16.71 -14.99 39.04
N ILE A 154 -15.73 -15.23 38.17
CA ILE A 154 -14.67 -16.22 38.41
C ILE A 154 -13.87 -15.90 39.68
N GLU A 155 -13.56 -14.61 39.91
CA GLU A 155 -12.88 -14.17 41.12
C GLU A 155 -13.74 -14.38 42.38
N ALA A 156 -15.04 -14.10 42.30
CA ALA A 156 -15.98 -14.35 43.39
C ALA A 156 -16.11 -15.86 43.70
N ASP A 157 -16.20 -16.71 42.68
CA ASP A 157 -16.28 -18.17 42.84
C ASP A 157 -15.00 -18.73 43.48
N LYS A 158 -13.81 -18.24 43.08
CA LYS A 158 -12.55 -18.59 43.73
C LYS A 158 -12.52 -18.18 45.20
N ALA A 159 -13.00 -16.97 45.52
CA ALA A 159 -13.07 -16.50 46.90
C ALA A 159 -14.08 -17.30 47.76
N ALA A 160 -15.17 -17.78 47.16
CA ALA A 160 -16.14 -18.66 47.82
C ALA A 160 -15.57 -20.06 48.06
N ALA A 161 -14.87 -20.64 47.08
CA ALA A 161 -14.18 -21.93 47.22
C ALA A 161 -13.07 -21.90 48.28
N SER A 162 -12.44 -20.74 48.51
CA SER A 162 -11.47 -20.53 49.58
C SER A 162 -12.09 -20.52 50.99
N LYS A 163 -13.42 -20.36 51.11
CA LYS A 163 -14.14 -20.26 52.40
C LYS A 163 -14.89 -21.53 52.79
N SER A 164 -14.99 -22.52 51.90
CA SER A 164 -15.46 -23.86 52.27
C SER A 164 -14.33 -24.64 52.91
N GLU A 165 -14.45 -24.93 54.21
CA GLU A 165 -13.60 -25.90 54.92
C GLU A 165 -13.56 -27.23 54.15
N PRO A 166 -12.40 -27.91 54.04
CA PRO A 166 -12.28 -29.14 53.29
C PRO A 166 -13.07 -30.25 54.00
N THR A 167 -14.31 -30.45 53.57
CA THR A 167 -15.01 -31.71 53.82
C THR A 167 -14.33 -32.76 52.96
N LYS A 168 -13.63 -33.67 53.65
CA LYS A 168 -12.95 -34.88 53.17
C LYS A 168 -13.39 -35.30 51.75
N PRO A 169 -12.51 -35.24 50.73
CA PRO A 169 -12.89 -35.58 49.37
C PRO A 169 -13.16 -37.07 49.25
N ASP A 170 -14.40 -37.40 48.92
CA ASP A 170 -14.71 -38.66 48.27
C ASP A 170 -14.22 -38.55 46.81
N ALA A 171 -13.49 -39.57 46.37
CA ALA A 171 -12.87 -39.57 45.06
C ALA A 171 -13.95 -39.59 43.97
N THR A 172 -13.90 -38.64 43.05
CA THR A 172 -14.27 -38.71 41.61
C THR A 172 -14.80 -37.35 41.14
N THR A 173 -13.93 -36.40 40.83
CA THR A 173 -14.20 -35.34 39.83
C THR A 173 -12.85 -34.84 39.30
N THR A 174 -12.29 -35.54 38.32
CA THR A 174 -11.06 -35.16 37.62
C THR A 174 -11.43 -34.42 36.34
N GLY A 175 -11.23 -33.09 36.32
CA GLY A 175 -11.25 -32.32 35.07
C GLY A 175 -10.08 -32.71 34.15
N PRO A 176 -10.12 -32.32 32.86
CA PRO A 176 -9.07 -32.65 31.90
C PRO A 176 -7.73 -32.03 32.30
N ARG A 177 -6.65 -32.79 32.15
CA ARG A 177 -5.28 -32.38 32.51
C ARG A 177 -4.60 -31.73 31.31
N CYS A 178 -4.36 -30.42 31.40
CA CYS A 178 -3.79 -29.64 30.31
C CYS A 178 -2.36 -29.18 30.64
N GLY A 179 -1.39 -29.53 29.79
CA GLY A 179 -0.02 -29.01 29.86
C GLY A 179 0.92 -29.73 30.83
N ALA A 180 0.64 -30.98 31.18
CA ALA A 180 1.49 -31.76 32.08
C ALA A 180 2.89 -32.00 31.47
N LYS A 181 3.95 -31.52 32.11
CA LYS A 181 5.32 -31.57 31.59
C LYS A 181 5.85 -33.00 31.40
N GLY A 182 6.33 -33.31 30.21
CA GLY A 182 6.79 -34.64 29.78
C GLY A 182 5.84 -35.30 28.79
N ILE A 183 6.19 -36.52 28.38
CA ILE A 183 5.38 -37.36 27.49
C ILE A 183 4.56 -38.34 28.34
N SER A 184 3.30 -38.61 27.97
CA SER A 184 2.46 -39.59 28.68
C SER A 184 3.11 -40.98 28.72
N LYS A 185 2.82 -41.77 29.76
CA LYS A 185 3.17 -43.21 29.78
C LYS A 185 2.05 -44.09 29.20
N ALA A 186 0.96 -43.49 28.74
CA ALA A 186 -0.15 -44.18 28.10
C ALA A 186 0.29 -44.94 26.84
N ASN A 187 -0.54 -45.89 26.41
CA ASN A 187 -0.33 -46.59 25.16
C ASN A 187 -0.40 -45.62 23.99
N ARG A 188 0.69 -45.60 23.22
CA ARG A 188 0.85 -44.69 22.10
C ARG A 188 0.39 -45.35 20.82
N ILE A 189 -0.49 -44.67 20.09
CA ILE A 189 -1.04 -45.16 18.83
C ILE A 189 -0.42 -44.51 17.60
N GLU A 190 0.03 -43.26 17.69
CA GLU A 190 0.65 -42.54 16.57
C GLU A 190 1.81 -41.65 17.04
N VAL A 191 2.82 -41.48 16.17
CA VAL A 191 3.93 -40.54 16.31
C VAL A 191 4.10 -39.82 14.98
N GLU A 192 4.13 -38.50 15.02
CA GLU A 192 4.36 -37.70 13.82
C GLU A 192 5.25 -36.49 14.14
N HIS A 193 6.02 -36.06 13.15
CA HIS A 193 6.86 -34.87 13.28
C HIS A 193 6.04 -33.63 12.91
N ILE A 194 5.38 -33.05 13.91
CA ILE A 194 4.50 -31.89 13.78
C ILE A 194 4.97 -30.81 14.73
N PHE A 195 5.10 -29.59 14.22
CA PHE A 195 5.48 -28.43 15.00
C PHE A 195 4.26 -27.83 15.72
N GLY A 196 4.38 -27.69 17.03
CA GLY A 196 3.45 -26.90 17.83
C GLY A 196 2.26 -27.65 18.38
N ILE A 197 1.84 -27.22 19.56
CA ILE A 197 0.73 -27.80 20.33
C ILE A 197 -0.58 -27.77 19.54
N THR A 198 -0.86 -26.68 18.83
CA THR A 198 -2.10 -26.49 18.06
C THR A 198 -2.26 -27.52 16.95
N ALA A 199 -1.19 -27.81 16.20
CA ALA A 199 -1.23 -28.75 15.10
C ALA A 199 -1.35 -30.21 15.62
N CYS A 200 -0.66 -30.53 16.72
CA CYS A 200 -0.82 -31.83 17.38
C CYS A 200 -2.23 -32.03 17.95
N LYS A 201 -2.83 -30.98 18.53
CA LYS A 201 -4.23 -30.99 18.98
C LYS A 201 -5.18 -31.27 17.83
N ALA A 202 -5.03 -30.57 16.70
CA ALA A 202 -5.87 -30.80 15.52
C ALA A 202 -5.78 -32.26 15.03
N ARG A 203 -4.58 -32.85 15.05
CA ARG A 203 -4.37 -34.26 14.70
C ARG A 203 -5.08 -35.21 15.67
N CYS A 204 -4.96 -34.97 16.98
CA CYS A 204 -5.68 -35.74 18.00
C CYS A 204 -7.21 -35.64 17.83
N LEU A 205 -7.75 -34.44 17.61
CA LEU A 205 -9.18 -34.25 17.41
C LEU A 205 -9.70 -34.97 16.16
N GLY A 206 -8.89 -35.01 15.08
CA GLY A 206 -9.19 -35.76 13.86
C GLY A 206 -9.13 -37.29 14.02
N ASN A 207 -8.51 -37.81 15.08
CA ASN A 207 -8.44 -39.24 15.36
C ASN A 207 -9.50 -39.63 16.41
N PRO A 208 -10.52 -40.44 16.08
CA PRO A 208 -11.58 -40.81 17.03
C PRO A 208 -11.07 -41.64 18.22
N LYS A 209 -9.90 -42.28 18.10
CA LYS A 209 -9.28 -43.06 19.18
C LYS A 209 -8.45 -42.20 20.12
N CYS A 210 -8.09 -40.96 19.76
CA CYS A 210 -7.27 -40.12 20.63
C CYS A 210 -7.99 -39.83 21.95
N LYS A 211 -7.31 -40.01 23.07
CA LYS A 211 -7.75 -39.62 24.42
C LYS A 211 -6.78 -38.66 25.10
N ALA A 212 -5.52 -38.63 24.68
CA ALA A 212 -4.53 -37.64 25.08
C ALA A 212 -3.48 -37.45 23.97
N TYR A 213 -2.75 -36.34 24.01
CA TYR A 213 -1.63 -36.07 23.11
C TYR A 213 -0.46 -35.40 23.85
N SER A 214 0.77 -35.69 23.43
CA SER A 214 1.97 -34.97 23.89
C SER A 214 2.56 -34.20 22.72
N ALA A 215 2.80 -32.91 22.92
CA ALA A 215 3.37 -32.01 21.92
C ALA A 215 4.53 -31.22 22.51
N GLY A 216 5.53 -30.93 21.70
CA GLY A 216 6.62 -30.03 22.04
C GLY A 216 6.79 -28.93 21.00
N ASP A 217 7.32 -27.80 21.44
CA ASP A 217 7.82 -26.74 20.57
C ASP A 217 9.31 -26.99 20.26
N PHE A 218 9.87 -26.24 19.32
CA PHE A 218 11.26 -26.42 18.89
C PHE A 218 12.24 -26.43 20.10
N PRO A 219 13.14 -27.42 20.21
CA PRO A 219 13.55 -28.41 19.20
C PRO A 219 12.75 -29.74 19.22
N ALA A 220 11.78 -29.92 20.12
CA ALA A 220 11.04 -31.16 20.31
C ALA A 220 9.76 -31.22 19.45
N ALA A 221 9.90 -31.03 18.13
CA ALA A 221 8.81 -30.97 17.15
C ALA A 221 8.13 -32.32 16.86
N TRP A 222 7.70 -32.99 17.93
CA TRP A 222 7.06 -34.29 17.89
C TRP A 222 5.65 -34.22 18.47
N CYS A 223 4.74 -34.92 17.82
CA CYS A 223 3.37 -35.14 18.27
C CYS A 223 3.18 -36.62 18.56
N TYR A 224 2.80 -36.95 19.79
CA TYR A 224 2.47 -38.29 20.26
C TYR A 224 0.98 -38.36 20.55
N ILE A 225 0.28 -39.35 20.00
CA ILE A 225 -1.16 -39.54 20.21
C ILE A 225 -1.38 -40.83 20.99
N PHE A 226 -2.24 -40.76 22.00
CA PHE A 226 -2.54 -41.85 22.92
C PHE A 226 -4.02 -42.21 22.84
N ASP A 227 -4.35 -43.49 22.96
CA ASP A 227 -5.72 -44.00 23.01
C ASP A 227 -6.29 -44.11 24.43
N GLU A 228 -5.46 -43.79 25.42
CA GLU A 228 -5.84 -43.72 26.82
C GLU A 228 -5.70 -42.27 27.35
N PRO A 229 -6.48 -41.89 28.38
CA PRO A 229 -6.28 -40.62 29.07
C PRO A 229 -4.87 -40.49 29.63
N HIS A 230 -4.47 -39.27 29.97
CA HIS A 230 -3.17 -38.98 30.55
C HIS A 230 -2.81 -39.91 31.72
N SER A 231 -1.74 -40.71 31.58
CA SER A 231 -1.24 -41.60 32.64
C SER A 231 0.24 -41.33 32.96
N GLY A 232 0.49 -40.46 33.94
CA GLY A 232 1.84 -40.12 34.38
C GLY A 232 2.71 -39.51 33.28
N ASN A 233 3.97 -39.19 33.60
CA ASN A 233 4.91 -38.57 32.67
C ASN A 233 6.26 -39.30 32.66
N THR A 234 6.84 -39.46 31.47
CA THR A 234 8.21 -39.98 31.31
C THR A 234 9.21 -38.88 31.65
N PRO A 235 10.11 -39.08 32.63
CA PRO A 235 11.17 -38.12 32.95
C PRO A 235 12.13 -37.93 31.77
N GLY A 236 12.69 -36.73 31.61
CA GLY A 236 13.74 -36.44 30.62
C GLY A 236 13.30 -35.66 29.38
N TYR A 237 12.01 -35.47 29.16
CA TYR A 237 11.47 -34.67 28.05
C TYR A 237 10.96 -33.33 28.58
N GLN A 238 11.87 -32.38 28.81
CA GLN A 238 11.52 -31.09 29.41
C GLN A 238 10.75 -30.16 28.46
N ASP A 239 10.94 -30.35 27.15
CA ASP A 239 10.36 -29.50 26.10
C ASP A 239 9.04 -30.07 25.55
N MET A 240 8.54 -31.16 26.15
CA MET A 240 7.28 -31.80 25.79
C MET A 240 6.24 -31.56 26.88
N HIS A 241 5.00 -31.40 26.46
CA HIS A 241 3.85 -31.26 27.34
C HIS A 241 2.74 -32.22 26.89
N THR A 242 2.04 -32.80 27.85
CA THR A 242 0.92 -33.71 27.62
C THR A 242 -0.41 -33.06 27.98
N PHE A 243 -1.41 -33.35 27.18
CA PHE A 243 -2.75 -32.78 27.23
C PHE A 243 -3.76 -33.92 27.07
N ASP A 244 -4.81 -33.95 27.89
CA ASP A 244 -6.00 -34.75 27.57
C ASP A 244 -6.68 -34.20 26.31
N ARG A 245 -7.46 -35.05 25.61
CA ARG A 245 -8.14 -34.69 24.35
C ARG A 245 -8.99 -33.42 24.46
N ASP A 246 -9.65 -33.24 25.61
CA ASP A 246 -10.61 -32.15 25.84
C ASP A 246 -9.95 -30.88 26.40
N CYS A 247 -8.61 -30.86 26.48
CA CYS A 247 -7.82 -29.65 26.51
C CYS A 247 -7.76 -29.02 25.10
#